data_AF-A0A5D4UNX0-F1
#
_entry.id   AF-A0A5D4UNX0-F1
#
_cell.length_a   1.000
_cell.length_b   1.000
_cell.length_c   1.000
_cell.angle_alpha   90.00
_cell.angle_beta   90.00
_cell.angle_gamma   90.00
#
_symmetry.space_group_name_H-M   'P 1'
#
loop_
_entity.id
_entity.type
_entity.pdbx_description
1 polymer ?
#
loop_
_entity_poly.entity_id
_entity_poly.type
_entity_poly.pdbx_seq_one_letter_code
_entity_poly.pdbx_strand_id
1 'polypeptide(L)'
;MDVTKSLGGGSLIGVPIYYRDGENYGTLCGMDLRPFHFTQEHRDLFLAMAALLENVLDLEKKNAQVQMLSVPLVPIFDEVAVLPLIGEVDSERTSRVIEHTLFEAAKGELEYIIIDLSGLVSIDSESIFHLMKIADSLKLVGVTTIFTGIRPDLAQKVIQYRNDLSGIRVEATLKQAIKSLKLK
;
A
#
# COMPACT_ATOMS: atom_id res chain seq x y z
N MET A 1 10.78 21.12 34.61
CA MET A 1 11.80 21.93 33.90
C MET A 1 13.20 21.43 34.27
N ASP A 2 13.53 20.17 33.97
CA ASP A 2 14.85 19.59 34.33
C ASP A 2 15.74 19.23 33.13
N VAL A 3 15.20 19.24 31.91
CA VAL A 3 15.95 18.89 30.69
C VAL A 3 16.86 20.03 30.20
N THR A 4 16.57 21.28 30.56
CA THR A 4 17.38 22.45 30.13
C THR A 4 18.71 22.59 30.86
N LYS A 5 18.87 21.97 32.04
CA LYS A 5 20.12 22.00 32.81
C LYS A 5 21.23 21.14 32.18
N SER A 6 20.90 20.06 31.47
CA SER A 6 21.87 19.21 30.75
C SER A 6 22.25 19.74 29.36
N LEU A 7 21.55 20.77 28.86
CA LEU A 7 21.75 21.37 27.52
C LEU A 7 22.49 22.71 27.55
N GLY A 8 23.05 23.12 28.70
CA GLY A 8 23.83 24.36 28.80
C GLY A 8 23.01 25.66 28.91
N GLY A 9 21.73 25.58 29.33
CA GLY A 9 20.91 26.78 29.61
C GLY A 9 19.98 27.25 28.48
N GLY A 10 19.74 26.40 27.47
CA GLY A 10 18.79 26.68 26.39
C GLY A 10 17.31 26.72 26.82
N SER A 11 16.43 27.00 25.88
CA SER A 11 14.98 27.07 26.08
C SER A 11 14.25 26.08 25.17
N LEU A 12 13.18 25.48 25.67
CA LEU A 12 12.37 24.49 24.95
C LEU A 12 10.88 24.80 25.10
N ILE A 13 10.14 24.65 24.00
CA ILE A 13 8.68 24.63 23.95
C ILE A 13 8.22 23.32 23.33
N GLY A 14 7.16 22.72 23.89
CA GLY A 14 6.55 21.50 23.36
C GLY A 14 5.04 21.70 23.24
N VAL A 15 4.48 21.38 22.08
CA VAL A 15 3.04 21.40 21.83
C VAL A 15 2.60 20.03 21.30
N PRO A 16 1.60 19.38 21.92
CA PRO A 16 1.16 18.07 21.47
C PRO A 16 0.53 18.15 20.07
N ILE A 17 0.73 17.10 19.28
CA ILE A 17 0.05 16.89 18.01
C ILE A 17 -0.84 15.66 18.19
N TYR A 18 -2.10 15.80 17.83
CA TYR A 18 -3.07 14.71 17.87
C TYR A 18 -3.50 14.34 16.46
N TYR A 19 -3.96 13.11 16.31
CA TYR A 19 -4.84 12.73 15.21
C TYR A 19 -6.28 13.19 15.52
N ARG A 20 -7.12 13.26 14.48
CA ARG A 20 -8.54 13.64 14.64
C ARG A 20 -9.38 12.68 15.47
N ASP A 21 -8.95 11.43 15.60
CA ASP A 21 -9.57 10.43 16.49
C ASP A 21 -9.17 10.63 17.96
N GLY A 22 -8.33 11.63 18.25
CA GLY A 22 -7.86 11.97 19.59
C GLY A 22 -6.61 11.20 20.02
N GLU A 23 -6.09 10.28 19.19
CA GLU A 23 -4.83 9.60 19.49
C GLU A 23 -3.65 10.59 19.42
N ASN A 24 -2.71 10.46 20.36
CA ASN A 24 -1.53 11.32 20.39
C ASN A 24 -0.53 10.87 19.32
N TYR A 25 -0.26 11.73 18.34
CA TYR A 25 0.76 11.49 17.33
C TYR A 25 2.17 11.73 17.89
N GLY A 26 2.34 12.78 18.68
CA GLY A 26 3.64 13.19 19.20
C GLY A 26 3.63 14.61 19.74
N THR A 27 4.80 15.25 19.78
CA THR A 27 4.95 16.62 20.27
C THR A 27 5.83 17.41 19.32
N LEU A 28 5.33 18.56 18.86
CA LEU A 28 6.12 19.55 18.16
C LEU A 28 7.02 20.26 19.16
N CYS A 29 8.32 20.03 19.06
CA CYS A 29 9.32 20.61 19.95
C CYS A 29 10.06 21.75 19.24
N GLY A 30 10.03 22.94 19.82
CA GLY A 30 10.94 24.04 19.49
C GLY A 30 12.05 24.11 20.52
N MET A 31 13.31 24.20 20.07
CA MET A 31 14.47 24.29 20.95
C MET A 31 15.41 25.39 20.45
N ASP A 32 15.88 26.24 21.37
CA ASP A 32 16.99 27.17 21.14
C ASP A 32 18.08 26.91 22.18
N LEU A 33 19.33 26.93 21.73
CA LEU A 33 20.51 26.74 22.57
C LEU A 33 20.80 27.97 23.45
N ARG A 34 20.23 29.13 23.10
CA ARG A 34 20.29 30.35 23.91
C ARG A 34 19.05 30.48 24.79
N PRO A 35 19.17 31.07 26.00
CA PRO A 35 18.01 31.40 26.82
C PRO A 35 17.07 32.33 26.05
N PHE A 36 15.83 31.88 25.84
CA PHE A 36 14.79 32.59 25.12
C PHE A 36 13.47 32.46 25.87
N HIS A 37 12.81 33.58 26.14
CA HIS A 37 11.53 33.57 26.83
C HIS A 37 10.40 33.43 25.81
N PHE A 38 9.79 32.25 25.75
CA PHE A 38 8.61 32.04 24.92
C PHE A 38 7.46 32.90 25.44
N THR A 39 6.89 33.73 24.57
CA THR A 39 5.73 34.56 24.85
C THR A 39 4.46 33.79 24.48
N GLN A 40 3.29 34.37 24.78
CA GLN A 40 2.03 33.77 24.34
C GLN A 40 1.90 33.73 22.81
N GLU A 41 2.37 34.77 22.10
CA GLU A 41 2.39 34.77 20.63
C GLU A 41 3.21 33.61 20.06
N HIS A 42 4.35 33.28 20.67
CA HIS A 42 5.13 32.10 20.28
C HIS A 42 4.35 30.83 20.54
N ARG A 43 3.67 30.70 21.68
CA ARG A 43 2.82 29.53 21.97
C ARG A 43 1.70 29.38 20.94
N ASP A 44 1.03 30.48 20.59
CA ASP A 44 -0.06 30.49 19.61
C ASP A 44 0.42 30.07 18.22
N LEU A 45 1.62 30.51 17.81
CA LEU A 45 2.25 30.07 16.57
C LEU A 45 2.52 28.56 16.56
N PHE A 46 3.10 28.03 17.65
CA PHE A 46 3.37 26.59 17.76
C PHE A 46 2.07 25.76 17.79
N LEU A 47 0.99 26.28 18.40
CA LEU A 47 -0.34 25.66 18.36
C LEU A 47 -0.92 25.66 16.93
N ALA A 48 -0.80 26.76 16.20
CA ALA A 48 -1.24 26.84 14.81
C ALA A 48 -0.44 25.87 13.91
N MET A 49 0.87 25.75 14.13
CA MET A 49 1.71 24.78 13.42
C MET A 49 1.31 23.33 13.74
N ALA A 50 1.04 23.01 15.01
CA ALA A 50 0.57 21.69 15.42
C ALA A 50 -0.79 21.35 14.76
N ALA A 51 -1.72 22.30 14.72
CA ALA A 51 -3.01 22.12 14.05
C ALA A 51 -2.87 21.97 12.52
N LEU A 52 -1.91 22.67 11.90
CA LEU A 52 -1.61 22.46 10.47
C LEU A 52 -1.07 21.05 10.23
N LEU A 53 -0.14 20.58 11.06
CA LEU A 53 0.41 19.23 10.98
C LEU A 53 -0.67 18.16 11.19
N GLU A 54 -1.60 18.35 12.12
CA GLU A 54 -2.76 17.47 12.30
C GLU A 54 -3.58 17.34 11.00
N ASN A 55 -3.82 18.44 10.29
CA ASN A 55 -4.55 18.40 9.02
C ASN A 55 -3.78 17.69 7.91
N VAL A 56 -2.45 17.86 7.85
CA VAL A 56 -1.59 17.13 6.90
C VAL A 56 -1.60 15.63 7.20
N LEU A 57 -1.48 15.25 8.47
CA LEU A 57 -1.53 13.85 8.90
C LEU A 57 -2.89 13.20 8.61
N ASP A 58 -4.01 13.92 8.79
CA ASP A 58 -5.35 13.44 8.41
C ASP A 58 -5.45 13.23 6.89
N LEU A 59 -4.91 14.16 6.10
CA LEU A 59 -4.89 14.06 4.65
C LEU A 59 -4.04 12.87 4.18
N GLU A 60 -2.88 12.64 4.79
CA GLU A 60 -2.02 11.48 4.52
C GLU A 60 -2.70 10.18 4.93
N LYS A 61 -3.32 10.09 6.11
CA LYS A 61 -4.07 8.90 6.57
C LYS A 61 -5.23 8.59 5.63
N LYS A 62 -5.97 9.61 5.19
CA LYS A 62 -7.03 9.46 4.19
C LYS A 62 -6.50 9.08 2.82
N ASN A 63 -5.41 9.67 2.36
CA ASN A 63 -4.78 9.29 1.10
C ASN A 63 -4.24 7.85 1.14
N ALA A 64 -3.67 7.42 2.26
CA ALA A 64 -3.24 6.03 2.47
C ALA A 64 -4.43 5.07 2.47
N GLN A 65 -5.57 5.46 3.06
CA GLN A 65 -6.83 4.69 2.97
C GLN A 65 -7.39 4.67 1.54
N VAL A 66 -7.37 5.79 0.82
CA VAL A 66 -7.75 5.84 -0.60
C VAL A 66 -6.82 4.95 -1.44
N GLN A 67 -5.51 4.92 -1.14
CA GLN A 67 -4.58 3.99 -1.79
C GLN A 67 -4.88 2.53 -1.45
N MET A 68 -5.30 2.20 -0.22
CA MET A 68 -5.83 0.87 0.14
C MET A 68 -7.12 0.53 -0.60
N LEU A 69 -7.93 1.53 -0.96
CA LEU A 69 -9.21 1.40 -1.69
C LEU A 69 -9.05 1.38 -3.22
N SER A 70 -7.83 1.49 -3.77
CA SER A 70 -7.61 1.80 -5.20
C SER A 70 -6.85 0.72 -5.99
N VAL A 71 -7.08 -0.57 -5.75
CA VAL A 71 -7.69 -1.48 -6.75
C VAL A 71 -7.91 -2.85 -6.10
N PRO A 72 -9.14 -3.40 -6.16
CA PRO A 72 -9.67 -4.33 -5.17
C PRO A 72 -9.65 -5.76 -5.69
N LEU A 73 -9.61 -6.72 -4.78
CA LEU A 73 -10.03 -8.07 -5.08
C LEU A 73 -11.56 -8.04 -5.25
N VAL A 74 -12.04 -8.11 -6.50
CA VAL A 74 -13.46 -8.02 -6.85
C VAL A 74 -14.03 -9.43 -7.04
N PRO A 75 -14.87 -9.93 -6.13
CA PRO A 75 -15.55 -11.20 -6.33
C PRO A 75 -16.50 -11.09 -7.52
N ILE A 76 -16.40 -12.03 -8.45
CA ILE A 76 -17.28 -12.13 -9.64
C ILE A 76 -18.16 -13.38 -9.59
N PHE A 77 -17.72 -14.40 -8.87
CA PHE A 77 -18.48 -15.60 -8.51
C PHE A 77 -18.06 -16.03 -7.10
N ASP A 78 -18.81 -16.95 -6.48
CA ASP A 78 -18.54 -17.41 -5.11
C ASP A 78 -17.08 -17.83 -4.90
N GLU A 79 -16.51 -18.55 -5.86
CA GLU A 79 -15.14 -19.09 -5.78
C GLU A 79 -14.13 -18.33 -6.67
N VAL A 80 -14.53 -17.20 -7.26
CA VAL A 80 -13.70 -16.47 -8.23
C VAL A 80 -13.68 -14.98 -7.97
N ALA A 81 -12.47 -14.43 -7.86
CA ALA A 81 -12.25 -12.99 -7.79
C ALA A 81 -11.30 -12.48 -8.88
N VAL A 82 -11.42 -11.20 -9.20
CA VAL A 82 -10.55 -10.47 -10.12
C VAL A 82 -9.75 -9.45 -9.34
N LEU A 83 -8.44 -9.43 -9.53
CA LEU A 83 -7.54 -8.39 -9.07
C LEU A 83 -7.07 -7.59 -10.29
N PRO A 84 -7.71 -6.47 -10.64
CA PRO A 84 -7.17 -5.60 -11.67
C PRO A 84 -5.90 -4.91 -11.16
N LEU A 85 -4.91 -4.70 -12.02
CA LEU A 85 -3.79 -3.79 -11.76
C LEU A 85 -3.84 -2.65 -12.78
N ILE A 86 -4.11 -1.44 -12.28
CA ILE A 86 -4.36 -0.26 -13.12
C ILE A 86 -3.34 0.84 -12.80
N GLY A 87 -2.81 1.48 -13.83
CA GLY A 87 -1.88 2.59 -13.71
C GLY A 87 -0.43 2.12 -13.54
N GLU A 88 0.35 2.91 -12.81
CA GLU A 88 1.72 2.56 -12.46
C GLU A 88 1.75 1.70 -11.21
N VAL A 89 2.58 0.65 -11.24
CA VAL A 89 2.75 -0.28 -10.12
C VAL A 89 4.20 -0.24 -9.67
N ASP A 90 4.37 0.22 -8.42
CA ASP A 90 5.64 0.25 -7.69
C ASP A 90 5.67 -0.80 -6.56
N SER A 91 6.83 -0.98 -5.93
CA SER A 91 7.04 -2.01 -4.90
C SER A 91 6.20 -1.81 -3.63
N GLU A 92 5.92 -0.55 -3.23
CA GLU A 92 5.08 -0.24 -2.08
C GLU A 92 3.63 -0.66 -2.33
N ARG A 93 3.07 -0.26 -3.49
CA ARG A 93 1.72 -0.63 -3.90
C ARG A 93 1.60 -2.14 -4.09
N THR A 94 2.60 -2.76 -4.72
CA THR A 94 2.63 -4.20 -4.95
C THR A 94 2.60 -4.98 -3.64
N SER A 95 3.40 -4.59 -2.65
CA SER A 95 3.46 -5.28 -1.35
C SER A 95 2.12 -5.25 -0.62
N ARG A 96 1.45 -4.09 -0.61
CA ARG A 96 0.12 -3.93 0.01
C ARG A 96 -0.96 -4.76 -0.69
N VAL A 97 -0.98 -4.72 -2.03
CA VAL A 97 -1.90 -5.52 -2.84
C VAL A 97 -1.67 -7.02 -2.59
N ILE A 98 -0.42 -7.44 -2.47
CA ILE A 98 -0.06 -8.83 -2.22
C ILE A 98 -0.56 -9.31 -0.86
N GLU A 99 -0.29 -8.55 0.20
CA GLU A 99 -0.68 -8.89 1.57
C GLU A 99 -2.20 -9.01 1.68
N HIS A 100 -2.93 -8.02 1.15
CA HIS A 100 -4.38 -8.03 1.13
C HIS A 100 -4.95 -9.23 0.34
N THR A 101 -4.42 -9.49 -0.85
CA THR A 101 -4.91 -10.59 -1.70
C THR A 101 -4.68 -11.96 -1.04
N LEU A 102 -3.52 -12.16 -0.39
CA LEU A 102 -3.25 -13.38 0.36
C LEU A 102 -4.14 -13.53 1.58
N PHE A 103 -4.37 -12.44 2.31
CA PHE A 103 -5.27 -12.43 3.47
C PHE A 103 -6.70 -12.82 3.09
N GLU A 104 -7.23 -12.24 2.01
CA GLU A 104 -8.58 -12.57 1.51
C GLU A 104 -8.65 -14.01 0.97
N ALA A 105 -7.64 -14.46 0.22
CA ALA A 105 -7.55 -15.85 -0.25
C ALA A 105 -7.54 -16.86 0.91
N ALA A 106 -6.85 -16.53 2.01
CA ALA A 106 -6.74 -17.41 3.18
C ALA A 106 -8.07 -17.61 3.94
N LYS A 107 -9.11 -16.83 3.67
CA LYS A 107 -10.46 -17.07 4.21
C LYS A 107 -11.10 -18.36 3.67
N GLY A 108 -10.55 -18.92 2.59
CA GLY A 108 -10.92 -20.23 2.05
C GLY A 108 -12.14 -20.22 1.14
N GLU A 109 -12.60 -19.04 0.72
CA GLU A 109 -13.78 -18.88 -0.14
C GLU A 109 -13.43 -18.90 -1.64
N LEU A 110 -12.17 -18.68 -2.01
CA LEU A 110 -11.73 -18.53 -3.40
C LEU A 110 -11.00 -19.78 -3.90
N GLU A 111 -11.39 -20.30 -5.07
CA GLU A 111 -10.61 -21.30 -5.82
C GLU A 111 -9.72 -20.62 -6.88
N TYR A 112 -10.18 -19.49 -7.43
CA TYR A 112 -9.48 -18.77 -8.50
C TYR A 112 -9.35 -17.27 -8.25
N ILE A 113 -8.16 -16.74 -8.54
CA ILE A 113 -7.93 -15.29 -8.64
C ILE A 113 -7.41 -14.96 -10.04
N ILE A 114 -8.11 -14.08 -10.74
CA ILE A 114 -7.70 -13.56 -12.04
C ILE A 114 -6.99 -12.22 -11.85
N ILE A 115 -5.70 -12.16 -12.13
CA ILE A 115 -4.92 -10.92 -12.07
C ILE A 115 -4.91 -10.29 -13.46
N ASP A 116 -5.62 -9.16 -13.62
CA ASP A 116 -5.72 -8.48 -14.91
C ASP A 116 -4.72 -7.33 -15.03
N LEU A 117 -3.81 -7.44 -15.99
CA LEU A 117 -2.70 -6.53 -16.22
C LEU A 117 -2.95 -5.57 -17.40
N SER A 118 -4.16 -5.61 -17.97
CA SER A 118 -4.53 -4.85 -19.16
C SER A 118 -4.50 -3.32 -18.93
N GLY A 119 -4.74 -2.89 -17.69
CA GLY A 119 -4.76 -1.49 -17.27
C GLY A 119 -3.42 -0.93 -16.82
N LEU A 120 -2.33 -1.72 -16.86
CA LEU A 120 -1.00 -1.23 -16.47
C LEU A 120 -0.49 -0.19 -17.47
N VAL A 121 0.06 0.91 -16.98
CA VAL A 121 0.82 1.86 -17.81
C VAL A 121 2.27 1.40 -17.85
N SER A 122 2.87 1.25 -16.66
CA SER A 122 4.23 0.81 -16.43
C SER A 122 4.29 -0.08 -15.18
N ILE A 123 5.31 -0.95 -15.14
CA ILE A 123 5.61 -1.81 -13.98
C ILE A 123 7.12 -1.95 -13.89
N ASP A 124 7.64 -1.80 -12.67
CA ASP A 124 9.06 -1.97 -12.39
C ASP A 124 9.45 -3.46 -12.26
N SER A 125 10.76 -3.70 -12.30
CA SER A 125 11.34 -5.04 -12.23
C SER A 125 11.07 -5.76 -10.90
N GLU A 126 11.08 -5.02 -9.80
CA GLU A 126 10.88 -5.56 -8.44
C GLU A 126 9.42 -6.03 -8.27
N SER A 127 8.48 -5.25 -8.78
CA SER A 127 7.05 -5.53 -8.80
C SER A 127 6.71 -6.75 -9.66
N ILE A 128 7.42 -6.97 -10.78
CA ILE A 128 7.28 -8.22 -11.55
C ILE A 128 7.68 -9.43 -10.70
N PHE A 129 8.82 -9.35 -10.01
CA PHE A 129 9.27 -10.42 -9.12
C PHE A 129 8.25 -10.70 -8.00
N HIS A 130 7.75 -9.65 -7.35
CA HIS A 130 6.73 -9.77 -6.32
C HIS A 130 5.42 -10.35 -6.85
N LEU A 131 4.98 -9.95 -8.04
CA LEU A 131 3.79 -10.48 -8.71
C LEU A 131 3.92 -11.99 -8.99
N MET A 132 5.11 -12.45 -9.35
CA MET A 132 5.38 -13.88 -9.50
C MET A 132 5.35 -14.60 -8.16
N LYS A 133 5.89 -14.00 -7.09
CA LYS A 133 5.90 -14.58 -5.74
C LYS A 133 4.51 -14.73 -5.14
N ILE A 134 3.58 -13.82 -5.42
CA ILE A 134 2.20 -13.96 -4.95
C ILE A 134 1.49 -15.14 -5.63
N ALA A 135 1.70 -15.36 -6.93
CA ALA A 135 1.10 -16.52 -7.60
C ALA A 135 1.54 -17.84 -6.93
N ASP A 136 2.81 -17.94 -6.54
CA ASP A 136 3.32 -19.09 -5.80
C ASP A 136 2.74 -19.17 -4.39
N SER A 137 2.60 -18.03 -3.70
CA SER A 137 2.02 -17.97 -2.35
C SER A 137 0.53 -18.33 -2.33
N LEU A 138 -0.23 -17.86 -3.33
CA LEU A 138 -1.64 -18.20 -3.52
C LEU A 138 -1.82 -19.69 -3.78
N LYS A 139 -0.94 -20.29 -4.60
CA LYS A 139 -0.91 -21.73 -4.83
C LYS A 139 -0.70 -22.53 -3.54
N LEU A 140 0.12 -22.05 -2.61
CA LEU A 140 0.34 -22.70 -1.31
C LEU A 140 -0.89 -22.69 -0.41
N VAL A 141 -1.74 -21.67 -0.53
CA VAL A 141 -3.03 -21.59 0.20
C VAL A 141 -4.20 -22.20 -0.56
N GLY A 142 -3.94 -22.89 -1.68
CA GLY A 142 -4.95 -23.62 -2.45
C GLY A 142 -5.67 -22.81 -3.52
N VAL A 143 -5.22 -21.58 -3.81
CA VAL A 143 -5.84 -20.69 -4.79
C VAL A 143 -5.08 -20.69 -6.11
N THR A 144 -5.78 -20.95 -7.21
CA THR A 144 -5.20 -20.93 -8.56
C THR A 144 -5.20 -19.52 -9.13
N THR A 145 -4.02 -19.02 -9.50
CA THR A 145 -3.87 -17.70 -10.14
C THR A 145 -3.95 -17.80 -11.67
N ILE A 146 -4.70 -16.90 -12.31
CA ILE A 146 -4.77 -16.74 -13.77
C ILE A 146 -4.36 -15.32 -14.13
N PHE A 147 -3.33 -15.14 -14.96
CA PHE A 147 -2.96 -13.82 -15.45
C PHE A 147 -3.67 -13.49 -16.77
N THR A 148 -4.13 -12.24 -16.90
CA THR A 148 -4.73 -11.72 -18.14
C THR A 148 -4.15 -10.38 -18.54
N GLY A 149 -4.28 -10.03 -19.83
CA GLY A 149 -3.88 -8.70 -20.31
C GLY A 149 -2.37 -8.47 -20.34
N ILE A 150 -1.55 -9.53 -20.32
CA ILE A 150 -0.09 -9.40 -20.44
C ILE A 150 0.26 -8.88 -21.84
N ARG A 151 0.81 -7.66 -21.90
CA ARG A 151 1.34 -7.10 -23.14
C ARG A 151 2.67 -7.76 -23.56
N PRO A 152 3.03 -7.74 -24.86
CA PRO A 152 4.27 -8.35 -25.34
C PRO A 152 5.54 -7.85 -24.63
N ASP A 153 5.61 -6.55 -24.31
CA ASP A 153 6.75 -5.96 -23.58
C ASP A 153 6.87 -6.52 -22.16
N LEU A 154 5.74 -6.70 -21.47
CA LEU A 154 5.70 -7.29 -20.13
C LEU A 154 6.04 -8.79 -20.17
N ALA A 155 5.53 -9.52 -21.16
CA ALA A 155 5.86 -10.94 -21.32
C ALA A 155 7.36 -11.18 -21.46
N GLN A 156 8.06 -10.34 -22.25
CA GLN A 156 9.52 -10.42 -22.38
C GLN A 156 10.24 -10.17 -21.06
N LYS A 157 9.77 -9.21 -20.26
CA LYS A 157 10.34 -8.95 -18.93
C LYS A 157 10.12 -10.11 -17.97
N VAL A 158 8.91 -10.70 -17.92
CA VAL A 158 8.60 -11.82 -17.01
C VAL A 158 9.54 -13.01 -17.22
N ILE A 159 9.89 -13.34 -18.47
CA ILE A 159 10.82 -14.44 -18.78
C ILE A 159 12.22 -14.19 -18.20
N GLN A 160 12.63 -12.93 -18.01
CA GLN A 160 13.92 -12.60 -17.39
C GLN A 160 13.94 -12.85 -15.88
N TYR A 161 12.78 -12.80 -15.21
CA TYR A 161 12.66 -12.98 -13.76
C TYR A 161 12.22 -14.38 -13.34
N ARG A 162 11.72 -15.18 -14.28
CA ARG A 162 11.21 -16.52 -13.99
C ARG A 162 11.55 -17.48 -15.11
N ASN A 163 12.46 -18.41 -14.81
CA ASN A 163 12.90 -19.44 -15.76
C ASN A 163 11.89 -20.59 -15.91
N ASP A 164 11.05 -20.81 -14.89
CA ASP A 164 10.03 -21.85 -14.90
C ASP A 164 8.62 -21.24 -14.87
N LEU A 165 7.92 -21.33 -16.00
CA LEU A 165 6.53 -20.91 -16.14
C LEU A 165 5.55 -22.03 -15.81
N SER A 166 6.02 -23.20 -15.37
CA SER A 166 5.17 -24.31 -14.98
C SER A 166 4.24 -23.91 -13.85
N GLY A 167 2.94 -24.15 -14.05
CA GLY A 167 1.90 -23.76 -13.08
C GLY A 167 1.43 -22.31 -13.15
N ILE A 168 1.95 -21.47 -14.07
CA ILE A 168 1.32 -20.18 -14.37
C ILE A 168 0.26 -20.39 -15.44
N ARG A 169 -0.99 -20.08 -15.11
CA ARG A 169 -2.08 -20.04 -16.09
C ARG A 169 -2.20 -18.61 -16.63
N VAL A 170 -2.24 -18.49 -17.95
CA VAL A 170 -2.35 -17.21 -18.66
C VAL A 170 -3.45 -17.31 -19.71
N GLU A 171 -4.28 -16.28 -19.80
CA GLU A 171 -5.30 -16.13 -20.83
C GLU A 171 -5.17 -14.73 -21.43
N ALA A 172 -5.46 -14.54 -22.72
CA ALA A 172 -5.18 -13.25 -23.35
C ALA A 172 -6.06 -12.12 -22.79
N THR A 173 -7.28 -12.45 -22.36
CA THR A 173 -8.26 -11.48 -21.84
C THR A 173 -9.00 -12.03 -20.63
N LEU A 174 -9.48 -11.12 -19.76
CA LEU A 174 -10.37 -11.47 -18.66
C LEU A 174 -11.58 -12.31 -19.12
N LYS A 175 -12.16 -11.98 -20.29
CA LYS A 175 -13.26 -12.73 -20.89
C LYS A 175 -12.90 -14.19 -21.21
N GLN A 176 -11.69 -14.45 -21.68
CA GLN A 176 -11.23 -15.82 -21.96
C GLN A 176 -10.99 -16.59 -20.66
N ALA A 177 -10.40 -15.95 -19.64
CA ALA A 177 -10.23 -16.56 -18.33
C ALA A 177 -11.57 -16.97 -17.70
N ILE A 178 -12.55 -16.07 -17.70
CA ILE A 178 -13.89 -16.39 -17.18
C ILE A 178 -14.54 -17.54 -17.96
N LYS A 179 -14.36 -17.60 -19.28
CA LYS A 179 -14.88 -18.70 -20.10
C LYS A 179 -14.18 -20.04 -19.87
N SER A 180 -12.88 -20.02 -19.53
CA SER A 180 -12.10 -21.24 -19.30
C SER A 180 -12.28 -21.79 -17.89
N LEU A 181 -12.86 -21.00 -16.98
CA LEU A 181 -13.42 -21.47 -15.72
C LEU A 181 -14.76 -22.15 -16.02
N LYS A 182 -14.82 -23.47 -15.82
CA LYS A 182 -16.07 -24.24 -15.97
C LYS A 182 -16.94 -24.03 -14.73
N LEU A 183 -17.40 -22.81 -14.57
CA LEU A 183 -18.25 -22.38 -13.46
C LEU A 183 -19.58 -23.14 -13.56
N LYS A 184 -19.97 -23.78 -12.46
CA LYS A 184 -21.25 -24.50 -12.36
C LYS A 184 -22.39 -23.54 -12.07
#